data_AF-A0A380U0E8-F1
#
_entry.id   AF-A0A380U0E8-F1
#
_cell.length_a   1.000
_cell.length_b   1.000
_cell.length_c   1.000
_cell.angle_alpha   90.00
_cell.angle_beta   90.00
_cell.angle_gamma   90.00
#
_symmetry.space_group_name_H-M   'P 1'
#
loop_
_entity.id
_entity.type
_entity.pdbx_description
1 polymer ?
#
loop_
_entity_poly.entity_id
_entity_poly.type
_entity_poly.pdbx_seq_one_letter_code
_entity_poly.pdbx_strand_id
1 'polypeptide(L)'
;MKSDEKHPELVVCAAIKFVKRDQKDINLNRCGVEFVIPMIRHYSPDGREILETIQPYSEECELKEVEQGFITNFSRFIGRTEALEIAKANNQIRFDIGYEPEYLYSEMLY
;
A
#
# COMPACT_ATOMS: atom_id res chain seq x y z
N MET A 1 32.87 16.09 -14.51
CA MET A 1 32.07 15.41 -13.48
C MET A 1 30.68 15.20 -14.05
N LYS A 2 30.27 13.96 -14.33
CA LYS A 2 28.85 13.67 -14.55
C LYS A 2 28.17 13.87 -13.21
N SER A 3 27.09 14.65 -13.17
CA SER A 3 26.24 14.72 -11.98
C SER A 3 25.84 13.31 -11.59
N ASP A 4 26.05 12.94 -10.33
CA ASP A 4 25.36 11.80 -9.73
C ASP A 4 23.86 12.17 -9.70
N GLU A 5 23.17 11.98 -10.83
CA GLU A 5 21.72 12.09 -10.89
C GLU A 5 21.18 10.99 -9.99
N LYS A 6 20.83 11.35 -8.75
CA LYS A 6 20.05 10.49 -7.87
C LYS A 6 18.83 10.04 -8.68
N HIS A 7 18.70 8.73 -8.87
CA HIS A 7 17.52 8.15 -9.50
C HIS A 7 16.27 8.72 -8.81
N PRO A 8 15.28 9.23 -9.56
CA PRO A 8 14.07 9.77 -8.96
C PRO A 8 13.32 8.68 -8.20
N GLU A 9 12.69 9.06 -7.08
CA GLU A 9 11.72 8.18 -6.41
C GLU A 9 10.47 8.08 -7.26
N LEU A 10 9.99 6.87 -7.49
CA LEU A 10 8.83 6.55 -8.31
C LEU A 10 7.88 5.67 -7.52
N VAL A 11 6.58 5.94 -7.66
CA VAL A 11 5.53 5.03 -7.21
C VAL A 11 5.52 3.78 -8.09
N VAL A 12 5.61 2.60 -7.49
CA VAL A 12 5.71 1.31 -8.20
C VAL A 12 4.39 0.57 -8.21
N CYS A 13 3.75 0.41 -7.05
CA CYS A 13 2.47 -0.30 -6.94
C CYS A 13 1.66 0.19 -5.74
N ALA A 14 0.36 -0.10 -5.76
CA ALA A 14 -0.51 0.11 -4.61
C ALA A 14 -0.11 -0.85 -3.48
N ALA A 15 -0.37 -0.48 -2.24
CA ALA A 15 -0.19 -1.36 -1.10
C ALA A 15 -1.15 -1.00 0.02
N ILE A 16 -1.49 -1.99 0.84
CA ILE A 16 -2.28 -1.76 2.04
C ILE A 16 -1.50 -2.31 3.24
N LYS A 17 -1.38 -1.48 4.27
CA LYS A 17 -0.85 -1.85 5.57
C LYS A 17 -1.97 -2.44 6.42
N PHE A 18 -1.73 -3.63 6.96
CA PHE A 18 -2.62 -4.34 7.86
C PHE A 18 -1.90 -4.69 9.16
N VAL A 19 -2.68 -4.89 10.21
CA VAL A 19 -2.23 -5.51 11.45
C VAL A 19 -3.04 -6.78 11.69
N LYS A 20 -2.37 -7.92 11.80
CA LYS A 20 -2.96 -9.21 12.18
C LYS A 20 -2.73 -9.48 13.64
N ARG A 21 -3.76 -9.91 14.37
CA ARG A 21 -3.65 -10.41 15.75
C ARG A 21 -4.20 -11.82 15.78
N ASP A 22 -3.40 -12.77 16.25
CA ASP A 22 -3.88 -14.12 16.54
C ASP A 22 -4.61 -14.16 17.88
N GLN A 23 -5.21 -15.32 18.21
CA GLN A 23 -5.96 -15.47 19.47
C GLN A 23 -5.12 -15.19 20.72
N LYS A 24 -3.81 -15.46 20.68
CA LYS A 24 -2.90 -15.18 21.79
C LYS A 24 -2.67 -13.68 21.94
N ASP A 25 -2.50 -12.95 20.85
CA ASP A 25 -2.36 -11.50 20.83
C ASP A 25 -3.64 -10.80 21.27
N ILE A 26 -4.81 -11.35 20.93
CA ILE A 26 -6.11 -10.87 21.39
C ILE A 26 -6.22 -11.05 22.90
N ASN A 27 -6.02 -12.27 23.40
CA ASN A 27 -6.15 -12.60 24.83
C ASN A 27 -5.18 -11.80 25.72
N LEU A 28 -4.00 -11.47 25.21
CA LEU A 28 -2.95 -10.74 25.94
C LEU A 28 -2.91 -9.24 25.61
N ASN A 29 -3.87 -8.74 24.82
CA ASN A 29 -3.94 -7.35 24.35
C ASN A 29 -2.63 -6.82 23.72
N ARG A 30 -2.01 -7.62 22.85
CA ARG A 30 -0.79 -7.28 22.12
C ARG A 30 -1.10 -6.63 20.77
N CYS A 31 -0.14 -5.85 20.25
CA CYS A 31 -0.30 -5.08 19.01
C CYS A 31 -0.43 -5.94 17.74
N GLY A 32 -0.06 -7.22 17.78
CA GLY A 32 -0.07 -8.09 16.59
C GLY A 32 1.14 -7.88 15.67
N VAL A 33 1.03 -8.38 14.44
CA VAL A 33 2.06 -8.32 13.39
C VAL A 33 1.59 -7.41 12.27
N GLU A 34 2.45 -6.49 11.85
CA GLU A 34 2.21 -5.60 10.71
C GLU A 34 2.55 -6.30 9.38
N PHE A 35 1.69 -6.14 8.39
CA PHE A 35 1.88 -6.57 7.02
C PHE A 35 1.71 -5.38 6.09
N VAL A 36 2.60 -5.25 5.11
CA VAL A 36 2.39 -4.38 3.96
C VAL A 36 2.23 -5.28 2.75
N ILE A 37 1.06 -5.24 2.11
CA ILE A 37 0.72 -6.14 1.01
C ILE A 37 0.71 -5.33 -0.28
N PRO A 38 1.70 -5.50 -1.17
CA PRO A 38 1.72 -4.91 -2.50
C PRO A 38 0.61 -5.51 -3.36
N MET A 39 -0.03 -4.68 -4.18
CA MET A 39 -1.14 -5.04 -5.06
C MET A 39 -1.07 -4.23 -6.36
N ILE A 40 -1.66 -4.75 -7.43
CA ILE A 40 -1.80 -3.98 -8.68
C ILE A 40 -2.64 -2.72 -8.41
N ARG A 41 -3.81 -2.86 -7.78
CA ARG A 41 -4.62 -1.76 -7.25
C ARG A 41 -5.03 -2.08 -5.82
N HIS A 42 -5.46 -1.09 -5.05
CA HIS A 42 -6.03 -1.40 -3.74
C HIS A 42 -7.20 -2.38 -3.92
N TYR A 43 -7.15 -3.50 -3.19
CA TYR A 43 -8.14 -4.57 -3.28
C TYR A 43 -8.29 -5.25 -4.66
N SER A 44 -7.26 -5.21 -5.50
CA SER A 44 -7.24 -6.04 -6.71
C SER A 44 -7.23 -7.54 -6.34
N PRO A 45 -7.68 -8.43 -7.24
CA PRO A 45 -7.84 -9.86 -6.93
C PRO A 45 -6.58 -10.55 -6.37
N ASP A 46 -5.39 -10.16 -6.85
CA ASP A 46 -4.09 -10.60 -6.33
C ASP A 46 -3.92 -10.28 -4.85
N GLY A 47 -4.33 -9.09 -4.41
CA GLY A 47 -4.32 -8.73 -2.99
C GLY A 47 -5.30 -9.56 -2.17
N ARG A 48 -6.49 -9.83 -2.72
CA ARG A 48 -7.52 -10.64 -2.05
C ARG A 48 -7.05 -12.07 -1.76
N GLU A 49 -6.38 -12.72 -2.70
CA GLU A 49 -5.85 -14.08 -2.51
C GLU A 49 -4.83 -14.14 -1.36
N ILE A 50 -4.00 -13.11 -1.21
CA ILE A 50 -3.07 -12.99 -0.06
C ILE A 50 -3.84 -12.78 1.25
N LEU A 51 -4.87 -11.91 1.25
CA LEU A 51 -5.70 -11.66 2.43
C LEU A 51 -6.37 -12.95 2.94
N GLU A 52 -6.89 -13.77 2.05
CA GLU A 52 -7.50 -15.07 2.39
C GLU A 52 -6.48 -16.07 2.95
N THR A 53 -5.21 -15.95 2.54
CA THR A 53 -4.11 -16.78 3.07
C THR A 53 -3.68 -16.34 4.47
N ILE A 54 -3.65 -15.03 4.74
CA ILE A 54 -3.24 -14.50 6.05
C ILE A 54 -4.38 -14.45 7.07
N GLN A 55 -5.64 -14.48 6.65
CA GLN A 55 -6.81 -14.58 7.51
C GLN A 55 -7.67 -15.78 7.08
N PRO A 56 -7.20 -17.03 7.30
CA PRO A 56 -7.95 -18.20 6.91
C PRO A 56 -9.22 -18.32 7.77
N TYR A 57 -10.35 -18.67 7.15
CA TYR A 57 -11.64 -18.86 7.84
C TYR A 57 -11.61 -19.88 8.97
N SER A 58 -10.64 -20.79 8.98
CA SER A 58 -10.47 -21.82 10.00
C SER A 58 -9.81 -21.34 11.29
N GLU A 59 -9.28 -20.11 11.33
CA GLU A 59 -8.56 -19.57 12.48
C GLU A 59 -9.26 -18.32 13.04
N GLU A 60 -9.35 -18.26 14.38
CA GLU A 60 -9.76 -17.03 15.06
C GLU A 60 -8.59 -16.04 15.06
N CYS A 61 -8.62 -15.10 14.11
CA CYS A 61 -7.70 -13.97 14.09
C CYS A 61 -8.37 -12.68 13.59
N GLU A 62 -7.91 -11.55 14.11
CA GLU A 62 -8.28 -10.22 13.64
C GLU A 62 -7.30 -9.78 12.54
N LEU A 63 -7.82 -9.24 11.44
CA LEU A 63 -7.03 -8.54 10.43
C LEU A 63 -7.63 -7.14 10.24
N LYS A 64 -6.85 -6.12 10.59
CA LYS A 64 -7.30 -4.72 10.56
C LYS A 64 -6.51 -3.95 9.51
N GLU A 65 -7.22 -3.30 8.58
CA GLU A 65 -6.62 -2.28 7.72
C GLU A 65 -6.16 -1.08 8.57
N VAL A 66 -4.90 -0.69 8.39
CA VAL A 66 -4.30 0.48 9.04
C VAL A 66 -4.27 1.66 8.08
N GLU A 67 -3.78 1.44 6.86
CA GLU A 67 -3.51 2.51 5.91
C GLU A 67 -3.40 1.98 4.48
N GLN A 68 -4.06 2.64 3.53
CA GLN A 68 -3.80 2.46 2.10
C GLN A 68 -2.66 3.36 1.68
N GLY A 69 -1.80 2.89 0.78
CA GLY A 69 -0.60 3.59 0.36
C GLY A 69 0.03 2.95 -0.87
N PHE A 70 1.33 3.17 -1.04
CA PHE A 70 2.05 2.70 -2.20
C PHE A 70 3.46 2.26 -1.84
N ILE A 71 4.05 1.38 -2.66
CA ILE A 71 5.47 1.05 -2.59
C ILE A 71 6.23 1.89 -3.61
N THR A 72 7.38 2.43 -3.21
CA THR A 72 8.29 3.13 -4.11
C THR A 72 9.39 2.22 -4.66
N ASN A 73 10.10 2.67 -5.69
CA ASN A 73 11.29 1.99 -6.21
C ASN A 73 12.45 1.89 -5.20
N PHE A 74 12.34 2.57 -4.04
CA PHE A 74 13.24 2.42 -2.90
C PHE A 74 12.70 1.48 -1.81
N SER A 75 11.67 0.68 -2.12
CA SER A 75 11.03 -0.26 -1.18
C SER A 75 10.46 0.40 0.07
N ARG A 76 10.05 1.67 -0.03
CA ARG A 76 9.36 2.38 1.03
C ARG A 76 7.85 2.23 0.87
N PHE A 77 7.17 1.93 1.96
CA PHE A 77 5.73 2.17 2.05
C PHE A 77 5.50 3.65 2.34
N ILE A 78 4.70 4.30 1.49
CA ILE A 78 4.33 5.71 1.61
C ILE A 78 2.81 5.87 1.60
N GLY A 79 2.32 6.87 2.33
CA GLY A 79 0.90 7.21 2.35
C GLY A 79 0.44 7.83 1.03
N ARG A 80 -0.88 7.93 0.83
CA ARG A 80 -1.46 8.37 -0.46
C ARG A 80 -1.18 9.85 -0.80
N THR A 81 -0.98 10.71 0.19
CA THR A 81 -0.63 12.12 -0.02
C THR A 81 0.80 12.27 -0.56
N GLU A 82 1.78 11.66 0.11
CA GLU A 82 3.18 11.63 -0.37
C GLU A 82 3.27 10.96 -1.75
N ALA A 83 2.52 9.88 -1.97
CA ALA A 83 2.47 9.21 -3.26
C ALA A 83 1.96 10.13 -4.38
N LEU A 84 0.98 11.00 -4.10
CA LEU A 84 0.47 11.96 -5.08
C LEU A 84 1.55 12.98 -5.47
N GLU A 85 2.30 13.49 -4.49
CA GLU A 85 3.39 14.44 -4.72
C GLU A 85 4.48 13.82 -5.61
N ILE A 86 4.91 12.59 -5.29
CA ILE A 86 5.91 11.85 -6.07
C ILE A 86 5.39 11.55 -7.48
N ALA A 87 4.14 11.09 -7.60
CA ALA A 87 3.53 10.77 -8.89
C ALA A 87 3.41 12.01 -9.80
N LYS A 88 3.03 13.16 -9.24
CA LYS A 88 2.98 14.44 -9.97
C LYS A 88 4.37 14.89 -10.42
N ALA A 89 5.34 14.87 -9.51
CA ALA A 89 6.72 15.28 -9.79
C ALA A 89 7.38 14.46 -10.92
N ASN A 90 6.94 13.20 -11.08
CA ASN A 90 7.50 12.26 -12.05
C ASN A 90 6.57 11.93 -13.22
N ASN A 91 5.49 12.70 -13.43
CA ASN A 91 4.52 12.50 -14.51
C ASN A 91 3.95 11.05 -14.57
N GLN A 92 3.68 10.44 -13.41
CA GLN A 92 3.17 9.07 -13.33
C GLN A 92 1.64 8.95 -13.41
N ILE A 93 0.91 10.07 -13.33
CA ILE A 93 -0.56 10.09 -13.44
C ILE A 93 -0.95 9.84 -14.90
N ARG A 94 -1.68 8.75 -15.14
CA ARG A 94 -2.16 8.30 -16.45
C ARG A 94 -3.63 8.57 -16.69
N PHE A 95 -4.44 8.57 -15.64
CA PHE A 95 -5.88 8.74 -15.73
C PHE A 95 -6.36 9.90 -14.88
N ASP A 96 -7.25 10.70 -15.47
CA ASP A 96 -8.01 11.73 -14.78
C ASP A 96 -9.25 11.09 -14.13
N ILE A 97 -9.53 11.48 -12.89
CA ILE A 97 -10.69 11.03 -12.11
C ILE A 97 -11.83 12.06 -12.12
N GLY A 98 -11.69 13.15 -12.88
CA GLY A 98 -12.71 14.19 -13.08
C GLY A 98 -12.74 15.27 -12.00
N TYR A 99 -11.74 15.29 -11.11
CA TYR A 99 -11.56 16.30 -10.07
C TYR A 99 -10.10 16.33 -9.59
N GLU A 100 -9.68 17.42 -8.94
CA GLU A 100 -8.34 17.53 -8.36
C GLU A 100 -8.22 16.58 -7.15
N PRO A 101 -7.33 15.58 -7.19
CA PRO A 101 -7.18 14.62 -6.10
C PRO A 101 -6.43 15.24 -4.91
N GLU A 102 -6.95 15.04 -3.69
CA GLU A 102 -6.23 15.34 -2.44
C GLU A 102 -5.13 14.31 -2.13
N TYR A 103 -5.26 13.11 -2.69
CA TYR A 103 -4.35 11.98 -2.49
C TYR A 103 -4.42 11.03 -3.69
N LEU A 104 -3.38 10.22 -3.88
CA LEU A 104 -3.27 9.34 -5.04
C LEU A 104 -4.28 8.18 -4.95
N TYR A 105 -5.07 8.00 -6.00
CA TYR A 105 -5.88 6.79 -6.21
C TYR A 105 -5.10 5.82 -7.08
N SER A 106 -5.20 4.51 -6.79
CA SER A 106 -4.48 3.49 -7.57
C SER A 106 -4.85 3.51 -9.06
N GLU A 107 -6.10 3.85 -9.36
CA GLU A 107 -6.70 4.01 -10.68
C GLU A 107 -6.01 5.11 -11.49
N MET A 108 -5.39 6.09 -10.84
CA MET A 108 -4.66 7.15 -11.53
C MET A 108 -3.37 6.65 -12.18
N LEU A 109 -2.84 5.48 -11.80
CA LEU A 109 -1.57 4.94 -12.29
C LEU A 109 -1.73 3.91 -13.43
N TYR A 110 -2.91 3.34 -13.66
CA TYR A 110 -3.11 2.15 -14.52
C TYR A 110 -4.31 2.21 -15.44
#